data_AF-A0A7X8MKB6-F1
#
_entry.id   AF-A0A7X8MKB6-F1
#
_cell.length_a   1.000
_cell.length_b   1.000
_cell.length_c   1.000
_cell.angle_alpha   90.00
_cell.angle_beta   90.00
_cell.angle_gamma   90.00
#
_symmetry.space_group_name_H-M   'P 1'
#
loop_
_entity.id
_entity.type
_entity.pdbx_description
1 polymer ?
#
loop_
_entity_poly.entity_id
_entity_poly.type
_entity_poly.pdbx_seq_one_letter_code
_entity_poly.pdbx_strand_id
1 'polypeptide(L)'
;AIQVRKELTDEWDNRGVKQGMEYAILTDEITRAWSGMTTHQYKRLKGLKKENLRDNMSTLELVLNMLAEATTAEISKTTEPQTFDESRQVARRGGRIAGNARREIEMDTGRPVITERNAIDFSRVLGGVIEDANDNKDDGQKHD
;
A
#
# COMPACT_ATOMS: atom_id res chain seq x y z
N ALA A 1 0.31 1.13 -10.63
CA ALA A 1 -0.70 1.21 -9.54
C ALA A 1 -2.10 1.59 -10.02
N ILE A 2 -2.25 2.59 -10.91
CA ILE A 2 -3.57 3.10 -11.34
C ILE A 2 -4.43 2.02 -12.01
N GLN A 3 -3.83 1.17 -12.88
CA GLN A 3 -4.57 0.14 -13.60
C GLN A 3 -5.23 -0.90 -12.67
N VAL A 4 -4.50 -1.42 -11.68
CA VAL A 4 -5.01 -2.43 -10.73
C VAL A 4 -6.13 -1.86 -9.87
N ARG A 5 -6.00 -0.60 -9.44
CA ARG A 5 -7.06 0.07 -8.69
C ARG A 5 -8.31 0.24 -9.54
N LYS A 6 -8.14 0.68 -10.79
CA LYS A 6 -9.25 0.87 -11.73
C LYS A 6 -9.98 -0.46 -11.96
N GLU A 7 -9.25 -1.53 -12.20
CA GLU A 7 -9.81 -2.85 -12.40
C GLU A 7 -10.64 -3.34 -11.19
N LEU A 8 -10.14 -3.14 -9.96
CA LEU A 8 -10.90 -3.46 -8.76
C LEU A 8 -12.18 -2.63 -8.65
N THR A 9 -12.10 -1.32 -8.93
CA THR A 9 -13.26 -0.44 -8.83
C THR A 9 -14.28 -0.67 -9.94
N ASP A 10 -13.84 -1.07 -11.14
CA ASP A 10 -14.71 -1.45 -12.25
C ASP A 10 -15.45 -2.76 -11.90
N GLU A 11 -14.75 -3.72 -11.29
CA GLU A 11 -15.37 -4.96 -10.81
C GLU A 11 -16.40 -4.70 -9.70
N TRP A 12 -16.11 -3.82 -8.74
CA TRP A 12 -17.09 -3.41 -7.73
C TRP A 12 -18.34 -2.75 -8.34
N ASP A 13 -18.16 -1.92 -9.36
CA ASP A 13 -19.26 -1.27 -10.08
C ASP A 13 -20.13 -2.32 -10.78
N ASN A 14 -19.48 -3.30 -11.45
CA ASN A 14 -20.15 -4.43 -12.10
C ASN A 14 -20.94 -5.30 -11.12
N ARG A 15 -20.49 -5.42 -9.86
CA ARG A 15 -21.19 -6.14 -8.78
C ARG A 15 -22.21 -5.28 -8.04
N GLY A 16 -22.46 -4.05 -8.50
CA GLY A 16 -23.46 -3.15 -7.93
C GLY A 16 -23.07 -2.54 -6.58
N VAL A 17 -21.77 -2.55 -6.23
CA VAL A 17 -21.26 -1.88 -5.03
C VAL A 17 -21.34 -0.38 -5.23
N LYS A 18 -21.85 0.35 -4.24
CA LYS A 18 -22.06 1.80 -4.35
C LYS A 18 -20.76 2.57 -4.15
N GLN A 19 -20.46 3.45 -5.09
CA GLN A 19 -19.34 4.37 -4.96
C GLN A 19 -19.49 5.25 -3.70
N GLY A 20 -18.36 5.66 -3.13
CA GLY A 20 -18.30 6.42 -1.89
C GLY A 20 -18.14 5.52 -0.66
N MET A 21 -19.20 5.37 0.15
CA MET A 21 -19.10 4.71 1.46
C MET A 21 -18.73 3.23 1.36
N GLU A 22 -19.38 2.46 0.48
CA GLU A 22 -19.12 1.03 0.35
C GLU A 22 -17.70 0.78 -0.19
N TYR A 23 -17.24 1.57 -1.15
CA TYR A 23 -15.86 1.52 -1.64
C TYR A 23 -14.85 1.81 -0.53
N ALA A 24 -15.13 2.79 0.32
CA ALA A 24 -14.28 3.11 1.47
C ALA A 24 -14.23 1.94 2.47
N ILE A 25 -15.38 1.30 2.74
CA ILE A 25 -15.45 0.12 3.62
C ILE A 25 -14.65 -1.04 3.04
N LEU A 26 -14.85 -1.39 1.76
CA LEU A 26 -14.12 -2.50 1.13
C LEU A 26 -12.62 -2.22 1.06
N THR A 27 -12.22 -0.98 0.75
CA THR A 27 -10.82 -0.57 0.80
C THR A 27 -10.22 -0.72 2.20
N ASP A 28 -10.98 -0.36 3.24
CA ASP A 28 -10.53 -0.52 4.63
C ASP A 28 -10.39 -1.99 5.02
N GLU A 29 -11.29 -2.86 4.55
CA GLU A 29 -11.23 -4.31 4.77
C GLU A 29 -10.02 -4.94 4.07
N ILE A 30 -9.74 -4.55 2.82
CA ILE A 30 -8.51 -4.97 2.10
C ILE A 30 -7.29 -4.53 2.90
N THR A 31 -7.22 -3.24 3.24
CA THR A 31 -6.08 -2.63 3.94
C THR A 31 -5.83 -3.35 5.26
N ARG A 32 -6.89 -3.57 6.05
CA ARG A 32 -6.81 -4.28 7.33
C ARG A 32 -6.38 -5.72 7.18
N ALA A 33 -6.88 -6.43 6.17
CA ALA A 33 -6.55 -7.84 5.98
C ALA A 33 -5.08 -8.06 5.61
N TRP A 34 -4.45 -7.16 4.85
CA TRP A 34 -3.03 -7.31 4.48
C TRP A 34 -2.07 -6.68 5.49
N SER A 35 -2.41 -5.48 5.99
CA SER A 35 -1.52 -4.67 6.85
C SER A 35 -1.71 -4.91 8.34
N GLY A 36 -2.89 -5.40 8.74
CA GLY A 36 -3.32 -5.43 10.14
C GLY A 36 -3.88 -4.10 10.66
N MET A 37 -3.92 -3.04 9.84
CA MET A 37 -4.38 -1.70 10.23
C MET A 37 -5.58 -1.22 9.39
N THR A 38 -6.45 -0.42 9.99
CA THR A 38 -7.38 0.39 9.20
C THR A 38 -6.62 1.44 8.40
N THR A 39 -7.24 1.96 7.34
CA THR A 39 -6.71 3.06 6.54
C THR A 39 -6.38 4.28 7.41
N HIS A 40 -7.22 4.55 8.41
CA HIS A 40 -6.99 5.65 9.34
C HIS A 40 -5.80 5.39 10.27
N GLN A 41 -5.69 4.17 10.83
CA GLN A 41 -4.54 3.79 11.65
C GLN A 41 -3.23 3.85 10.85
N TYR A 42 -3.27 3.39 9.60
CA TYR A 42 -2.10 3.38 8.73
C TYR A 42 -1.67 4.82 8.35
N LYS A 43 -2.62 5.69 8.03
CA LYS A 43 -2.32 7.12 7.84
C LYS A 43 -1.67 7.75 9.07
N ARG A 44 -2.16 7.43 10.28
CA ARG A 44 -1.55 7.93 11.53
C ARG A 44 -0.14 7.39 11.73
N LEU A 45 0.11 6.10 11.48
CA LEU A 45 1.44 5.50 11.56
C LEU A 45 2.45 6.25 10.67
N LYS A 46 2.00 6.65 9.47
CA LYS A 46 2.79 7.38 8.48
C LYS A 46 2.87 8.90 8.73
N GLY A 47 2.22 9.40 9.78
CA GLY A 47 2.17 10.84 10.11
C GLY A 47 1.29 11.68 9.17
N LEU A 48 0.39 11.06 8.41
CA LEU A 48 -0.41 11.73 7.36
C LEU A 48 -1.69 12.34 7.93
N LYS A 49 -1.99 13.59 7.54
CA LYS A 49 -3.23 14.29 7.89
C LYS A 49 -4.19 14.34 6.70
N LYS A 50 -3.71 14.82 5.55
CA LYS A 50 -4.53 15.01 4.33
C LYS A 50 -3.95 14.28 3.11
N GLU A 51 -2.71 13.83 3.23
CA GLU A 51 -1.93 13.21 2.18
C GLU A 51 -2.52 11.84 1.79
N ASN A 52 -2.27 11.47 0.54
CA ASN A 52 -2.64 10.16 0.03
C ASN A 52 -1.72 9.10 0.66
N LEU A 53 -2.32 8.00 1.15
CA LEU A 53 -1.56 6.93 1.79
C LEU A 53 -0.64 6.23 0.79
N ARG A 54 -1.09 5.97 -0.44
CA ARG A 54 -0.31 5.24 -1.45
C ARG A 54 0.93 6.00 -1.88
N ASP A 55 0.86 7.32 -1.95
CA ASP A 55 1.98 8.18 -2.32
C ASP A 55 3.06 8.25 -1.21
N ASN A 56 2.72 7.74 -0.02
CA ASN A 56 3.60 7.69 1.15
C ASN A 56 3.95 6.25 1.57
N MET A 57 3.57 5.25 0.76
CA MET A 57 4.00 3.86 0.92
C MET A 57 5.40 3.67 0.34
N SER A 58 6.21 2.85 0.99
CA SER A 58 7.42 2.29 0.37
C SER A 58 7.06 1.38 -0.81
N THR A 59 8.06 0.99 -1.59
CA THR A 59 7.88 0.09 -2.74
C THR A 59 7.19 -1.21 -2.36
N LEU A 60 7.62 -1.88 -1.28
CA LEU A 60 7.01 -3.15 -0.86
C LEU A 60 5.58 -2.98 -0.34
N GLU A 61 5.32 -1.91 0.42
CA GLU A 61 3.97 -1.59 0.88
C GLU A 61 3.02 -1.35 -0.31
N LEU A 62 3.47 -0.61 -1.33
CA LEU A 62 2.69 -0.36 -2.54
C LEU A 62 2.44 -1.63 -3.36
N VAL A 63 3.46 -2.48 -3.53
CA VAL A 63 3.33 -3.76 -4.25
C VAL A 63 2.38 -4.72 -3.54
N LEU A 64 2.47 -4.85 -2.21
CA LEU A 64 1.55 -5.68 -1.44
C LEU A 64 0.13 -5.13 -1.46
N ASN A 65 -0.04 -3.81 -1.39
CA ASN A 65 -1.34 -3.19 -1.54
C ASN A 65 -1.93 -3.45 -2.95
N MET A 66 -1.11 -3.40 -4.01
CA MET A 66 -1.53 -3.78 -5.36
C MET A 66 -1.88 -5.27 -5.47
N LEU A 67 -1.12 -6.17 -4.83
CA LEU A 67 -1.43 -7.59 -4.79
C LEU A 67 -2.78 -7.84 -4.10
N ALA A 68 -3.05 -7.13 -2.99
CA ALA A 68 -4.31 -7.20 -2.27
C ALA A 68 -5.50 -6.78 -3.16
N GLU A 69 -5.32 -5.74 -3.97
CA GLU A 69 -6.33 -5.24 -4.91
C GLU A 69 -6.57 -6.19 -6.07
N ALA A 70 -5.49 -6.64 -6.73
CA ALA A 70 -5.57 -7.56 -7.85
C ALA A 70 -6.22 -8.89 -7.45
N THR A 71 -5.81 -9.47 -6.32
CA THR A 71 -6.40 -10.72 -5.83
C THR A 71 -7.85 -10.55 -5.39
N THR A 72 -8.23 -9.40 -4.82
CA THR A 72 -9.64 -9.12 -4.52
C THR A 72 -10.48 -9.09 -5.80
N ALA A 73 -10.01 -8.40 -6.83
CA ALA A 73 -10.70 -8.33 -8.12
C ALA A 73 -10.83 -9.72 -8.77
N GLU A 74 -9.75 -10.50 -8.78
CA GLU A 74 -9.74 -11.84 -9.36
C GLU A 74 -10.68 -12.80 -8.63
N ILE A 75 -10.70 -12.76 -7.29
CA ILE A 75 -11.65 -13.55 -6.50
C ILE A 75 -13.08 -13.09 -6.79
N SER A 76 -13.34 -11.78 -6.86
CA SER A 76 -14.69 -11.25 -7.16
C SER A 76 -15.21 -11.74 -8.50
N LYS A 77 -14.37 -11.69 -9.55
CA LYS A 77 -14.72 -12.20 -10.89
C LYS A 77 -15.04 -13.69 -10.88
N THR A 78 -14.35 -14.47 -10.03
CA THR A 78 -14.55 -15.91 -9.92
C THR A 78 -15.78 -16.27 -9.09
N THR A 79 -15.98 -15.61 -7.97
CA THR A 79 -17.04 -15.97 -7.01
C THR A 79 -18.36 -15.26 -7.25
N GLU A 80 -18.32 -14.17 -8.00
CA GLU A 80 -19.49 -13.38 -8.40
C GLU A 80 -20.38 -12.98 -7.22
N PRO A 81 -19.85 -12.22 -6.23
CA PRO A 81 -20.63 -11.87 -5.05
C PRO A 81 -21.88 -11.07 -5.43
N GLN A 82 -23.02 -11.44 -4.84
CA GLN A 82 -24.33 -10.86 -5.12
C GLN A 82 -24.77 -9.84 -4.07
N THR A 83 -24.11 -9.84 -2.90
CA THR A 83 -24.42 -8.92 -1.80
C THR A 83 -23.18 -8.13 -1.37
N PHE A 84 -23.40 -6.97 -0.75
CA PHE A 84 -22.31 -6.18 -0.19
C PHE A 84 -21.50 -6.97 0.85
N ASP A 85 -22.16 -7.77 1.68
CA ASP A 85 -21.48 -8.59 2.68
C ASP A 85 -20.62 -9.69 2.05
N GLU A 86 -21.05 -10.28 0.93
CA GLU A 86 -20.21 -11.19 0.16
C GLU A 86 -18.99 -10.47 -0.45
N SER A 87 -19.19 -9.29 -1.05
CA SER A 87 -18.09 -8.44 -1.54
C SER A 87 -17.11 -8.06 -0.43
N ARG A 88 -17.61 -7.86 0.79
CA ARG A 88 -16.80 -7.62 1.99
C ARG A 88 -15.97 -8.85 2.38
N GLN A 89 -16.52 -10.05 2.26
CA GLN A 89 -15.76 -11.29 2.46
C GLN A 89 -14.70 -11.48 1.38
N VAL A 90 -15.01 -11.16 0.13
CA VAL A 90 -14.05 -11.18 -1.00
C VAL A 90 -12.88 -10.22 -0.76
N ALA A 91 -13.17 -8.98 -0.35
CA ALA A 91 -12.16 -7.98 0.06
C ALA A 91 -11.20 -8.50 1.14
N ARG A 92 -11.75 -9.15 2.18
CA ARG A 92 -10.94 -9.78 3.24
C ARG A 92 -10.07 -10.92 2.72
N ARG A 93 -10.59 -11.72 1.78
CA ARG A 93 -9.85 -12.86 1.19
C ARG A 93 -8.68 -12.37 0.34
N GLY A 94 -8.90 -11.41 -0.55
CA GLY A 94 -7.82 -10.83 -1.36
C GLY A 94 -6.76 -10.14 -0.50
N GLY A 95 -7.18 -9.32 0.46
CA GLY A 95 -6.25 -8.73 1.44
C GLY A 95 -5.47 -9.75 2.25
N ARG A 96 -6.08 -10.89 2.63
CA ARG A 96 -5.37 -11.96 3.36
C ARG A 96 -4.23 -12.59 2.53
N ILE A 97 -4.39 -12.72 1.22
CA ILE A 97 -3.33 -13.26 0.35
C ILE A 97 -2.11 -12.34 0.39
N ALA A 98 -2.30 -11.03 0.23
CA ALA A 98 -1.21 -10.07 0.39
C ALA A 98 -0.65 -10.05 1.82
N GLY A 99 -1.48 -10.23 2.84
CA GLY A 99 -1.04 -10.35 4.23
C GLY A 99 -0.18 -11.57 4.50
N ASN A 100 -0.43 -12.69 3.82
CA ASN A 100 0.42 -13.88 3.86
C ASN A 100 1.79 -13.58 3.24
N ALA A 101 1.79 -13.02 2.02
CA ALA A 101 3.03 -12.64 1.33
C ALA A 101 3.87 -11.64 2.16
N ARG A 102 3.22 -10.65 2.80
CA ARG A 102 3.87 -9.73 3.74
C ARG A 102 4.60 -10.48 4.84
N ARG A 103 3.91 -11.40 5.53
CA ARG A 103 4.47 -12.15 6.65
C ARG A 103 5.64 -13.03 6.22
N GLU A 104 5.55 -13.64 5.05
CA GLU A 104 6.63 -14.47 4.48
C GLU A 104 7.88 -13.63 4.19
N ILE A 105 7.71 -12.45 3.59
CA ILE A 105 8.81 -11.49 3.38
C ILE A 105 9.43 -11.06 4.72
N GLU A 106 8.61 -10.74 5.72
CA GLU A 106 9.10 -10.31 7.04
C GLU A 106 9.86 -11.43 7.76
N MET A 107 9.41 -12.68 7.61
CA MET A 107 10.08 -13.86 8.15
C MET A 107 11.45 -14.09 7.51
N ASP A 108 11.53 -14.01 6.18
CA ASP A 108 12.77 -14.28 5.44
C ASP A 108 13.80 -13.15 5.60
N THR A 109 13.34 -11.91 5.69
CA THR A 109 14.22 -10.74 5.79
C THR A 109 14.55 -10.33 7.23
N GLY A 110 13.76 -10.80 8.21
CA GLY A 110 13.86 -10.37 9.61
C GLY A 110 13.50 -8.89 9.84
N ARG A 111 12.88 -8.21 8.87
CA ARG A 111 12.55 -6.79 8.93
C ARG A 111 11.07 -6.55 8.65
N PRO A 112 10.42 -5.60 9.34
CA PRO A 112 9.03 -5.26 9.03
C PRO A 112 8.92 -4.61 7.65
N VAL A 113 7.89 -4.98 6.88
CA VAL A 113 7.61 -4.34 5.60
C VAL A 113 6.90 -3.00 5.80
N ILE A 114 6.02 -2.93 6.80
CA ILE A 114 5.29 -1.70 7.14
C ILE A 114 6.17 -0.87 8.08
N THR A 115 6.37 0.40 7.73
CA THR A 115 7.19 1.32 8.51
C THR A 115 6.53 2.70 8.63
N GLU A 116 6.95 3.48 9.63
CA GLU A 116 6.50 4.87 9.82
C GLU A 116 7.02 5.83 8.74
N ARG A 117 8.03 5.40 7.96
CA ARG A 117 8.67 6.23 6.93
C ARG A 117 7.66 6.66 5.86
N ASN A 118 7.69 7.94 5.51
CA ASN A 118 6.83 8.54 4.49
C ASN A 118 7.66 9.22 3.38
N ALA A 119 6.99 9.87 2.42
CA ALA A 119 7.65 10.49 1.27
C ALA A 119 8.72 11.54 1.66
N ILE A 120 8.52 12.27 2.78
CA ILE A 120 9.47 13.27 3.27
C ILE A 120 10.75 12.60 3.76
N ASP A 121 10.65 11.47 4.44
CA ASP A 121 11.82 10.72 4.89
C ASP A 121 12.67 10.22 3.72
N PHE A 122 12.03 9.75 2.64
CA PHE A 122 12.74 9.31 1.44
C PHE A 122 13.44 10.48 0.74
N SER A 123 12.78 11.64 0.62
CA SER A 123 13.38 12.85 0.05
C SER A 123 14.56 13.37 0.89
N ARG A 124 14.46 13.30 2.23
CA ARG A 124 15.53 13.74 3.13
C ARG A 124 16.76 12.84 3.05
N VAL A 125 16.57 11.52 2.93
CA VAL A 125 17.69 10.57 2.72
C VAL A 125 18.41 10.88 1.40
N LEU A 126 17.67 11.14 0.32
CA LEU A 126 18.28 11.51 -0.97
C LEU A 126 19.01 12.85 -0.90
N GLY A 127 18.45 13.85 -0.22
CA GLY A 127 19.10 15.14 0.01
C GLY A 127 20.44 14.99 0.74
N GLY A 128 20.47 14.24 1.86
CA GLY A 128 21.70 13.99 2.61
C GLY A 128 22.77 13.24 1.82
N VAL A 129 22.39 12.23 1.02
CA VAL A 129 23.34 11.51 0.15
C VAL A 129 23.94 12.43 -0.92
N ILE A 130 23.16 13.37 -1.45
CA ILE A 130 23.65 14.34 -2.44
C ILE A 130 24.57 15.37 -1.80
N GLU A 131 24.25 15.84 -0.59
CA GLU A 131 25.11 16.75 0.20
C GLU A 131 26.45 16.06 0.53
N ASP A 132 26.43 14.85 1.10
CA ASP A 132 27.63 14.06 1.41
C ASP A 132 28.48 13.75 0.16
N ALA A 133 27.84 13.56 -1.00
CA ALA A 133 28.53 13.33 -2.28
C ALA A 133 29.14 14.61 -2.88
N ASN A 134 28.64 15.79 -2.49
CA ASN A 134 29.18 17.08 -2.93
C ASN A 134 30.30 17.56 -1.99
N ASP A 135 30.18 17.36 -0.68
CA ASP A 135 31.23 17.72 0.28
C ASP A 135 32.50 16.87 0.06
N ASN A 136 32.37 15.59 -0.27
CA ASN A 136 33.50 14.73 -0.64
C ASN A 136 34.22 15.12 -1.95
N LYS A 137 33.65 16.01 -2.77
CA LYS A 137 34.32 16.52 -3.99
C LYS A 137 35.16 17.77 -3.73
N ASP A 138 34.85 18.53 -2.68
CA ASP A 138 35.54 19.79 -2.37
C ASP A 138 36.86 19.56 -1.60
N ASP A 139 36.99 18.42 -0.92
CA ASP A 139 38.23 17.99 -0.25
C ASP A 139 39.29 17.44 -1.22
N GLY A 140 38.93 17.16 -2.48
CA GLY A 140 39.83 16.62 -3.51
C GLY A 140 40.63 17.65 -4.30
N GLN A 141 40.40 18.96 -4.10
CA GLN A 141 41.01 20.04 -4.90
C GLN A 141 41.99 20.95 -4.13
N LYS A 142 42.38 20.59 -2.90
CA LYS A 142 43.39 21.33 -2.13
C LYS A 142 44.66 20.53 -1.90
N HIS A 143 45.31 20.11 -2.99
CA HIS A 143 46.74 19.84 -2.99
C HIS A 143 47.24 20.07 -4.41
N ASP A 144 47.79 21.26 -4.65
CA ASP A 144 49.01 21.54 -5.42
C ASP A 144 49.37 23.04 -5.32
#